data_AF-A0A969CFC7-F1
#
_entry.id   AF-A0A969CFC7-F1
#
_cell.length_a   1.000
_cell.length_b   1.000
_cell.length_c   1.000
_cell.angle_alpha   90.00
_cell.angle_beta   90.00
_cell.angle_gamma   90.00
#
_symmetry.space_group_name_H-M   'P 1'
#
loop_
_entity.id
_entity.type
_entity.pdbx_description
1 polymer ?
#
loop_
_entity_poly.entity_id
_entity_poly.type
_entity_poly.pdbx_seq_one_letter_code
_entity_poly.pdbx_strand_id
1 'polypeptide(L)'
;MGIIPAPINAWWLAWVTLVPLWIFVKRTQGKVGLAARLGLVWGIGYQGAALSWLTGLHPMTWMGMSWGASLAIATGCWLFVTFYGAMIAAFWSGGMAWVTLKLPAYSRILIGMTLWCLLEWAWTQSPLWWTPIAYTQSPGNLVILHLGRLSGPTTIAAALMIVNGCIAEGWTSLRYRWRYGGGAIALFLGFHLLGLSLYLLPLNPEPAHALKIGIVQGNIPTRVKFFQQGLNQGRKNYESGYRQLADQGVDAVLTPEGAFPYLWQTPPLAEVIQEKQVLAWLGGFMPDQQRITQSLVTILPDGTLSSRYNKIKLVPLGEYIPFEPILGKVINRLSPVGTQMNLGKPDQKFTTPWGPAIVGICFDSAFPQLFQTQAAQGGEFILTASNNDPYNTRMMAQHHAHDVMRAIETDRWAVRATNTGYSGVVDPHGRTVWRSQPQTFVIHAARIYRRQTQTLYVQWGNWLLPSLVFLSLMAAVLSFIPTRK
;
A
#
# COMPACT_ATOMS: atom_id res chain seq x y z
N MET A 1 6.00 18.82 -2.75
CA MET A 1 5.26 17.58 -3.01
C MET A 1 5.96 16.33 -2.46
N GLY A 2 7.26 16.10 -2.73
CA GLY A 2 7.95 14.88 -2.29
C GLY A 2 8.11 14.67 -0.78
N ILE A 3 7.92 15.71 0.04
CA ILE A 3 7.99 15.64 1.51
C ILE A 3 6.65 15.26 2.17
N ILE A 4 5.56 15.22 1.39
CA ILE A 4 4.21 14.96 1.91
C ILE A 4 4.05 13.49 2.30
N PRO A 5 4.52 12.50 1.50
CA PRO A 5 4.53 11.11 1.95
C PRO A 5 5.62 10.86 3.00
N ALA A 6 5.58 9.68 3.63
CA ALA A 6 6.67 9.19 4.45
C ALA A 6 8.02 9.23 3.69
N PRO A 7 9.16 9.44 4.38
CA PRO A 7 9.33 9.45 5.84
C PRO A 7 9.06 10.79 6.54
N ILE A 8 9.10 11.93 5.82
CA ILE A 8 8.85 13.24 6.44
C ILE A 8 7.37 13.38 6.84
N ASN A 9 6.48 12.86 5.99
CA ASN A 9 5.04 12.87 6.18
C ASN A 9 4.45 14.24 6.55
N ALA A 10 4.79 15.29 5.81
CA ALA A 10 4.20 16.62 5.94
C ALA A 10 2.75 16.65 5.40
N TRP A 11 1.88 15.83 5.98
CA TRP A 11 0.54 15.50 5.51
C TRP A 11 -0.39 16.72 5.42
N TRP A 12 -0.14 17.76 6.22
CA TRP A 12 -0.94 19.00 6.23
C TRP A 12 -0.87 19.72 4.89
N LEU A 13 0.23 19.58 4.15
CA LEU A 13 0.37 20.18 2.81
C LEU A 13 -0.62 19.57 1.81
N ALA A 14 -1.01 18.31 1.95
CA ALA A 14 -1.95 17.65 1.03
C ALA A 14 -3.31 18.37 0.96
N TRP A 15 -3.71 19.06 2.03
CA TRP A 15 -4.97 19.80 2.13
C TRP A 15 -4.99 21.10 1.31
N VAL A 16 -3.84 21.54 0.80
CA VAL A 16 -3.73 22.78 0.01
C VAL A 16 -2.96 22.62 -1.30
N THR A 17 -2.26 21.51 -1.51
CA THR A 17 -1.35 21.34 -2.66
C THR A 17 -2.03 21.18 -4.02
N LEU A 18 -3.33 20.85 -4.06
CA LEU A 18 -4.11 20.74 -5.29
C LEU A 18 -4.79 22.08 -5.65
N VAL A 19 -4.86 23.04 -4.72
CA VAL A 19 -5.45 24.37 -4.95
C VAL A 19 -4.83 25.09 -6.16
N PRO A 20 -3.49 25.19 -6.30
CA PRO A 20 -2.90 25.88 -7.45
C PRO A 20 -3.23 25.20 -8.78
N LEU A 21 -3.20 23.85 -8.81
CA LEU A 21 -3.54 23.08 -10.01
C LEU A 21 -4.98 23.35 -10.43
N TRP A 22 -5.93 23.29 -9.49
CA TRP A 22 -7.34 23.58 -9.74
C TRP A 22 -7.53 24.99 -10.33
N ILE A 23 -6.90 26.01 -9.71
CA ILE A 23 -6.99 27.41 -10.19
C ILE A 23 -6.42 27.54 -11.60
N PHE A 24 -5.26 26.94 -11.89
CA PHE A 24 -4.66 27.02 -13.22
C PHE A 24 -5.51 26.29 -14.28
N VAL A 25 -6.08 25.14 -13.95
CA VAL A 25 -7.03 24.44 -14.83
C VAL A 25 -8.21 25.36 -15.19
N LYS A 26 -8.78 26.09 -14.23
CA LYS A 26 -9.84 27.06 -14.52
C LYS A 26 -9.39 28.18 -15.46
N ARG A 27 -8.18 28.69 -15.25
CA ARG A 27 -7.59 29.76 -16.06
C ARG A 27 -7.27 29.33 -17.50
N THR A 28 -7.24 28.03 -17.79
CA THR A 28 -7.08 27.57 -19.19
C THR A 28 -8.28 27.86 -20.07
N GLN A 29 -9.42 28.26 -19.49
CA GLN A 29 -10.65 28.61 -20.23
C GLN A 29 -11.07 27.50 -21.22
N GLY A 30 -11.06 26.25 -20.77
CA GLY A 30 -11.51 25.10 -21.57
C GLY A 30 -10.46 24.52 -22.53
N LYS A 31 -9.23 25.07 -22.57
CA LYS A 31 -8.13 24.51 -23.36
C LYS A 31 -7.60 23.21 -22.74
N VAL A 32 -8.27 22.10 -23.04
CA VAL A 32 -8.00 20.74 -22.49
C VAL A 32 -6.52 20.36 -22.58
N GLY A 33 -5.87 20.56 -23.73
CA GLY A 33 -4.45 20.21 -23.91
C GLY A 33 -3.49 21.05 -23.07
N LEU A 34 -3.83 22.31 -22.74
CA LEU A 34 -3.04 23.12 -21.80
C LEU A 34 -3.26 22.63 -20.37
N ALA A 35 -4.49 22.34 -19.98
CA ALA A 35 -4.82 21.85 -18.65
C ALA A 35 -4.18 20.49 -18.37
N ALA A 36 -4.23 19.56 -19.33
CA ALA A 36 -3.58 18.26 -19.23
C ALA A 36 -2.06 18.39 -19.03
N ARG A 37 -1.39 19.32 -19.74
CA ARG A 37 0.05 19.60 -19.54
C ARG A 37 0.35 20.16 -18.14
N LEU A 38 -0.49 21.05 -17.61
CA LEU A 38 -0.34 21.55 -16.25
C LEU A 38 -0.49 20.41 -15.21
N GLY A 39 -1.49 19.55 -15.41
CA GLY A 39 -1.68 18.34 -14.61
C GLY A 39 -0.48 17.40 -14.68
N LEU A 40 0.07 17.20 -15.87
CA LEU A 40 1.27 16.40 -16.08
C LEU A 40 2.49 16.97 -15.33
N VAL A 41 2.76 18.27 -15.43
CA VAL A 41 3.87 18.91 -14.72
C VAL A 41 3.71 18.78 -13.20
N TRP A 42 2.50 19.01 -12.69
CA TRP A 42 2.18 18.81 -11.28
C TRP A 42 2.40 17.35 -10.86
N GLY A 43 1.91 16.41 -11.68
CA GLY A 43 2.02 14.98 -11.45
C GLY A 43 3.46 14.49 -11.45
N ILE A 44 4.30 14.96 -12.38
CA ILE A 44 5.74 14.67 -12.41
C ILE A 44 6.40 15.17 -11.12
N GLY A 45 6.06 16.38 -10.67
CA GLY A 45 6.60 16.94 -9.43
C GLY A 45 6.22 16.13 -8.18
N TYR A 46 5.00 15.60 -8.11
CA TYR A 46 4.56 14.75 -7.01
C TYR A 46 5.14 13.33 -7.11
N GLN A 47 4.88 12.64 -8.21
CA GLN A 47 5.26 11.24 -8.39
C GLN A 47 6.78 11.08 -8.48
N GLY A 48 7.45 11.95 -9.23
CA GLY A 48 8.90 11.91 -9.39
C GLY A 48 9.62 12.06 -8.06
N ALA A 49 9.16 12.98 -7.22
CA ALA A 49 9.76 13.18 -5.90
C ALA A 49 9.40 12.04 -4.94
N ALA A 50 8.13 11.61 -4.88
CA ALA A 50 7.66 10.56 -3.99
C ALA A 50 8.29 9.18 -4.29
N LEU A 51 8.52 8.88 -5.57
CA LEU A 51 9.02 7.59 -6.08
C LEU A 51 10.50 7.64 -6.47
N SER A 52 11.20 8.73 -6.17
CA SER A 52 12.65 8.88 -6.42
C SER A 52 13.49 7.75 -5.82
N TRP A 53 12.99 7.04 -4.81
CA TRP A 53 13.65 5.86 -4.24
C TRP A 53 13.80 4.70 -5.23
N LEU A 54 13.04 4.66 -6.34
CA LEU A 54 13.23 3.68 -7.43
C LEU A 54 14.62 3.75 -8.06
N THR A 55 15.28 4.92 -7.99
CA THR A 55 16.68 5.06 -8.41
C THR A 55 17.64 4.19 -7.58
N GLY A 56 17.24 3.77 -6.38
CA GLY A 56 17.98 2.84 -5.53
C GLY A 56 18.10 1.41 -6.08
N LEU A 57 17.43 1.09 -7.19
CA LEU A 57 17.74 -0.13 -7.96
C LEU A 57 19.20 -0.13 -8.42
N HIS A 58 19.73 1.04 -8.78
CA HIS A 58 21.13 1.18 -9.17
C HIS A 58 22.05 1.24 -7.92
N PRO A 59 23.21 0.54 -7.92
CA PRO A 59 23.75 -0.30 -9.00
C PRO A 59 23.30 -1.77 -8.92
N MET A 60 23.00 -2.33 -10.09
CA MET A 60 22.63 -3.73 -10.34
C MET A 60 23.79 -4.58 -10.87
N THR A 61 25.04 -4.16 -10.61
CA THR A 61 26.25 -4.85 -11.09
C THR A 61 26.38 -6.27 -10.56
N TRP A 62 25.81 -6.55 -9.39
CA TRP A 62 25.75 -7.89 -8.79
C TRP A 62 24.90 -8.89 -9.58
N MET A 63 24.01 -8.41 -10.48
CA MET A 63 23.26 -9.23 -11.45
C MET A 63 23.99 -9.35 -12.80
N GLY A 64 25.26 -8.92 -12.89
CA GLY A 64 26.05 -8.95 -14.12
C GLY A 64 25.71 -7.84 -15.12
N MET A 65 25.00 -6.79 -14.71
CA MET A 65 24.74 -5.62 -15.56
C MET A 65 25.90 -4.63 -15.52
N SER A 66 26.23 -4.00 -16.65
CA SER A 66 27.18 -2.88 -16.64
C SER A 66 26.61 -1.69 -15.86
N TRP A 67 27.50 -0.83 -15.34
CA TRP A 67 27.09 0.32 -14.55
C TRP A 67 26.15 1.25 -15.34
N GLY A 68 26.49 1.54 -16.60
CA GLY A 68 25.69 2.38 -17.49
C GLY A 68 24.31 1.79 -17.81
N ALA A 69 24.25 0.48 -18.11
CA ALA A 69 22.97 -0.20 -18.33
C ALA A 69 22.09 -0.17 -17.06
N SER A 70 22.70 -0.40 -15.90
CA SER A 70 22.00 -0.33 -14.61
C SER A 70 21.42 1.06 -14.34
N LEU A 71 22.18 2.12 -14.59
CA LEU A 71 21.70 3.50 -14.43
C LEU A 71 20.55 3.80 -15.38
N ALA A 72 20.67 3.39 -16.65
CA ALA A 72 19.63 3.57 -17.65
C ALA A 72 18.32 2.87 -17.27
N ILE A 73 18.39 1.62 -16.77
CA ILE A 73 17.21 0.87 -16.34
C ILE A 73 16.57 1.51 -15.10
N ALA A 74 17.35 1.83 -14.07
CA ALA A 74 16.80 2.43 -12.84
C ALA A 74 16.14 3.78 -13.13
N THR A 75 16.79 4.63 -13.94
CA THR A 75 16.24 5.93 -14.37
C THR A 75 15.02 5.73 -15.26
N GLY A 76 15.05 4.80 -16.20
CA GLY A 76 13.92 4.47 -17.08
C GLY A 76 12.69 3.98 -16.30
N CYS A 77 12.88 3.10 -15.32
CA CYS A 77 11.80 2.65 -14.42
C CYS A 77 11.21 3.82 -13.64
N TRP A 78 12.06 4.66 -13.04
CA TRP A 78 11.62 5.83 -12.28
C TRP A 78 10.83 6.81 -13.17
N LEU A 79 11.34 7.15 -14.36
CA LEU A 79 10.66 8.03 -15.31
C LEU A 79 9.33 7.45 -15.79
N PHE A 80 9.31 6.16 -16.12
CA PHE A 80 8.09 5.48 -16.57
C PHE A 80 6.99 5.51 -15.51
N VAL A 81 7.30 5.07 -14.28
CA VAL A 81 6.31 5.05 -13.19
C VAL A 81 5.89 6.47 -12.81
N THR A 82 6.82 7.43 -12.83
CA THR A 82 6.52 8.85 -12.62
C THR A 82 5.54 9.38 -13.65
N PHE A 83 5.79 9.13 -14.93
CA PHE A 83 4.92 9.58 -16.02
C PHE A 83 3.56 8.89 -15.95
N TYR A 84 3.54 7.57 -15.69
CA TYR A 84 2.31 6.80 -15.54
C TYR A 84 1.43 7.35 -14.41
N GLY A 85 1.99 7.58 -13.22
CA GLY A 85 1.25 8.21 -12.11
C GLY A 85 0.86 9.66 -12.41
N ALA A 86 1.66 10.40 -13.17
CA ALA A 86 1.35 11.78 -13.57
C ALA A 86 0.15 11.86 -14.55
N MET A 87 -0.17 10.78 -15.27
CA MET A 87 -1.35 10.71 -16.13
C MET A 87 -2.65 10.91 -15.35
N ILE A 88 -2.71 10.53 -14.07
CA ILE A 88 -3.88 10.76 -13.22
C ILE A 88 -4.19 12.26 -13.11
N ALA A 89 -3.18 13.06 -12.76
CA ALA A 89 -3.33 14.51 -12.68
C ALA A 89 -3.59 15.15 -14.06
N ALA A 90 -2.99 14.62 -15.13
CA ALA A 90 -3.21 15.08 -16.50
C ALA A 90 -4.65 14.85 -16.97
N PHE A 91 -5.17 13.63 -16.83
CA PHE A 91 -6.56 13.28 -17.18
C PHE A 91 -7.57 14.02 -16.32
N TRP A 92 -7.30 14.14 -15.02
CA TRP A 92 -8.13 14.94 -14.13
C TRP A 92 -8.20 16.39 -14.60
N SER A 93 -7.06 17.01 -14.89
CA SER A 93 -6.97 18.41 -15.32
C SER A 93 -7.64 18.64 -16.67
N GLY A 94 -7.46 17.72 -17.63
CA GLY A 94 -8.12 17.78 -18.93
C GLY A 94 -9.63 17.63 -18.83
N GLY A 95 -10.12 16.65 -18.06
CA GLY A 95 -11.55 16.46 -17.81
C GLY A 95 -12.17 17.66 -17.08
N MET A 96 -11.47 18.21 -16.08
CA MET A 96 -11.90 19.41 -15.39
C MET A 96 -11.96 20.62 -16.31
N ALA A 97 -10.99 20.85 -17.20
CA ALA A 97 -11.05 21.95 -18.16
C ALA A 97 -12.29 21.87 -19.08
N TRP A 98 -12.66 20.66 -19.50
CA TRP A 98 -13.83 20.44 -20.35
C TRP A 98 -15.16 20.81 -19.67
N VAL A 99 -15.29 20.53 -18.36
CA VAL A 99 -16.52 20.82 -17.60
C VAL A 99 -16.55 22.20 -16.95
N THR A 100 -15.38 22.81 -16.68
CA THR A 100 -15.27 23.96 -15.77
C THR A 100 -16.06 25.17 -16.22
N LEU A 101 -16.07 25.49 -17.53
CA LEU A 101 -16.79 26.66 -18.04
C LEU A 101 -18.30 26.45 -18.12
N LYS A 102 -18.76 25.20 -18.09
CA LYS A 102 -20.16 24.83 -18.35
C LYS A 102 -20.99 24.73 -17.07
N LEU A 103 -20.34 24.64 -15.91
CA LEU A 103 -20.99 24.22 -14.67
C LEU A 103 -20.77 25.23 -13.54
N PRO A 104 -21.70 25.34 -12.58
CA PRO A 104 -21.51 26.14 -11.37
C PRO A 104 -20.45 25.53 -10.43
N ALA A 105 -19.94 26.33 -9.50
CA ALA A 105 -18.82 25.94 -8.63
C ALA A 105 -19.09 24.69 -7.79
N TYR A 106 -20.30 24.50 -7.25
CA TYR A 106 -20.62 23.30 -6.47
C TYR A 106 -20.58 22.02 -7.33
N SER A 107 -21.10 22.07 -8.56
CA SER A 107 -21.02 20.95 -9.52
C SER A 107 -19.58 20.66 -9.90
N ARG A 108 -18.74 21.69 -10.11
CA ARG A 108 -17.30 21.51 -10.36
C ARG A 108 -16.58 20.84 -9.21
N ILE A 109 -16.85 21.23 -7.96
CA ILE A 109 -16.24 20.62 -6.78
C ILE A 109 -16.59 19.13 -6.71
N LEU A 110 -17.88 18.80 -6.84
CA LEU A 110 -18.37 17.43 -6.81
C LEU A 110 -17.77 16.59 -7.95
N ILE A 111 -17.84 17.07 -9.19
CA ILE A 111 -17.30 16.36 -10.36
C ILE A 111 -15.78 16.22 -10.27
N GLY A 112 -15.05 17.25 -9.82
CA GLY A 112 -13.61 17.19 -9.66
C GLY A 112 -13.18 16.18 -8.60
N MET A 113 -13.89 16.11 -7.47
CA MET A 113 -13.68 15.07 -6.45
C MET A 113 -13.94 13.68 -7.01
N THR A 114 -15.08 13.47 -7.67
CA THR A 114 -15.48 12.19 -8.26
C THR A 114 -14.50 11.73 -9.33
N LEU A 115 -14.10 12.62 -10.24
CA LEU A 115 -13.18 12.31 -11.32
C LEU A 115 -11.82 11.87 -10.76
N TRP A 116 -11.31 12.53 -9.73
CA TRP A 116 -10.05 12.12 -9.09
C TRP A 116 -10.18 10.73 -8.46
N CYS A 117 -11.23 10.51 -7.68
CA CYS A 117 -11.48 9.23 -7.02
C CYS A 117 -11.65 8.08 -8.03
N LEU A 118 -12.32 8.34 -9.16
CA LEU A 118 -12.51 7.39 -10.24
C LEU A 118 -11.18 7.06 -10.94
N LEU A 119 -10.35 8.08 -11.21
CA LEU A 119 -9.04 7.88 -11.82
C LEU A 119 -8.09 7.10 -10.89
N GLU A 120 -8.10 7.39 -9.59
CA GLU A 120 -7.33 6.58 -8.63
C GLU A 120 -7.84 5.15 -8.53
N TRP A 121 -9.15 4.92 -8.56
CA TRP A 121 -9.71 3.57 -8.59
C TRP A 121 -9.36 2.82 -9.89
N ALA A 122 -9.35 3.50 -11.03
CA ALA A 122 -8.88 2.89 -12.27
C ALA A 122 -7.39 2.56 -12.18
N TRP A 123 -6.60 3.42 -11.53
CA TRP A 123 -5.18 3.19 -11.28
C TRP A 123 -4.93 1.98 -10.35
N THR A 124 -5.82 1.68 -9.39
CA THR A 124 -5.66 0.49 -8.50
C THR A 124 -5.70 -0.84 -9.27
N GLN A 125 -6.28 -0.85 -10.48
CA GLN A 125 -6.32 -2.05 -11.32
C GLN A 125 -4.96 -2.37 -11.94
N SER A 126 -4.06 -1.38 -11.97
CA SER A 126 -2.67 -1.53 -12.41
C SER A 126 -1.75 -2.00 -11.29
N PRO A 127 -0.66 -2.72 -11.60
CA PRO A 127 0.36 -3.11 -10.61
C PRO A 127 1.25 -1.93 -10.16
N LEU A 128 0.92 -0.67 -10.46
CA LEU A 128 1.74 0.50 -10.15
C LEU A 128 1.08 1.50 -9.19
N TRP A 129 0.10 1.06 -8.39
CA TRP A 129 -0.66 1.91 -7.47
C TRP A 129 0.03 2.08 -6.11
N TRP A 130 1.09 2.91 -6.04
CA TRP A 130 1.86 3.12 -4.79
C TRP A 130 1.49 4.41 -4.04
N THR A 131 1.14 5.49 -4.74
CA THR A 131 1.06 6.85 -4.16
C THR A 131 -0.27 7.55 -4.48
N PRO A 132 -1.43 6.97 -4.12
CA PRO A 132 -2.69 7.71 -4.16
C PRO A 132 -2.64 8.91 -3.20
N ILE A 133 -3.42 9.97 -3.40
CA ILE A 133 -3.34 11.14 -2.51
C ILE A 133 -3.76 10.81 -1.07
N ALA A 134 -4.62 9.80 -0.87
CA ALA A 134 -4.98 9.32 0.46
C ALA A 134 -3.76 8.86 1.28
N TYR A 135 -2.77 8.29 0.59
CA TYR A 135 -1.53 7.81 1.19
C TYR A 135 -0.71 8.92 1.84
N THR A 136 -0.87 10.17 1.40
CA THR A 136 -0.20 11.33 2.00
C THR A 136 -0.52 11.54 3.48
N GLN A 137 -1.63 10.97 3.98
CA GLN A 137 -2.03 11.07 5.38
C GLN A 137 -1.36 10.00 6.26
N SER A 138 -0.75 8.97 5.66
CA SER A 138 -0.12 7.88 6.39
C SER A 138 1.38 8.08 6.58
N PRO A 139 1.96 7.76 7.76
CA PRO A 139 1.31 7.20 8.95
C PRO A 139 0.93 8.25 10.01
N GLY A 140 1.22 9.54 9.78
CA GLY A 140 1.23 10.57 10.82
C GLY A 140 -0.12 11.21 11.14
N ASN A 141 -1.13 11.13 10.26
CA ASN A 141 -2.46 11.68 10.52
C ASN A 141 -3.47 10.57 10.86
N LEU A 142 -3.28 9.89 11.99
CA LEU A 142 -4.11 8.76 12.40
C LEU A 142 -5.61 9.11 12.45
N VAL A 143 -5.95 10.33 12.86
CA VAL A 143 -7.33 10.83 12.89
C VAL A 143 -7.99 10.73 11.51
N ILE A 144 -7.34 11.28 10.47
CA ILE A 144 -7.92 11.23 9.12
C ILE A 144 -7.84 9.84 8.50
N LEU A 145 -6.83 9.04 8.83
CA LEU A 145 -6.74 7.66 8.35
C LEU A 145 -7.95 6.81 8.77
N HIS A 146 -8.61 7.13 9.89
CA HIS A 146 -9.82 6.42 10.34
C HIS A 146 -11.02 6.61 9.41
N LEU A 147 -11.03 7.65 8.55
CA LEU A 147 -12.02 7.75 7.48
C LEU A 147 -11.92 6.59 6.48
N GLY A 148 -10.76 5.91 6.40
CA GLY A 148 -10.57 4.68 5.64
C GLY A 148 -11.51 3.54 6.05
N ARG A 149 -12.02 3.55 7.29
CA ARG A 149 -13.02 2.58 7.77
C ARG A 149 -14.39 2.72 7.09
N LEU A 150 -14.64 3.83 6.40
CA LEU A 150 -15.93 4.08 5.74
C LEU A 150 -15.98 3.44 4.35
N SER A 151 -15.11 3.86 3.44
CA SER A 151 -15.05 3.39 2.05
C SER A 151 -13.60 3.26 1.55
N GLY A 152 -12.69 2.90 2.45
CA GLY A 152 -11.27 2.73 2.15
C GLY A 152 -10.58 4.07 1.84
N PRO A 153 -9.45 4.04 1.12
CA PRO A 153 -8.65 5.24 0.83
C PRO A 153 -9.41 6.27 -0.02
N THR A 154 -10.46 5.86 -0.76
CA THR A 154 -11.31 6.78 -1.52
C THR A 154 -11.97 7.83 -0.64
N THR A 155 -12.33 7.50 0.61
CA THR A 155 -12.92 8.48 1.56
C THR A 155 -11.95 9.62 1.87
N ILE A 156 -10.68 9.27 2.09
CA ILE A 156 -9.63 10.24 2.40
C ILE A 156 -9.30 11.08 1.16
N ALA A 157 -9.20 10.44 -0.02
CA ALA A 157 -9.00 11.15 -1.29
C ALA A 157 -10.15 12.13 -1.56
N ALA A 158 -11.41 11.71 -1.33
CA ALA A 158 -12.58 12.57 -1.48
C ALA A 158 -12.52 13.79 -0.53
N ALA A 159 -12.19 13.57 0.74
CA ALA A 159 -12.02 14.64 1.73
C ALA A 159 -10.93 15.66 1.34
N LEU A 160 -9.78 15.19 0.85
CA LEU A 160 -8.71 16.05 0.35
C LEU A 160 -9.18 16.87 -0.86
N MET A 161 -9.85 16.22 -1.82
CA MET A 161 -10.30 16.86 -3.05
C MET A 161 -11.38 17.91 -2.81
N ILE A 162 -12.38 17.63 -1.96
CA ILE A 162 -13.47 18.58 -1.70
C ILE A 162 -12.97 19.83 -0.97
N VAL A 163 -12.04 19.67 -0.01
CA VAL A 163 -11.43 20.82 0.68
C VAL A 163 -10.58 21.65 -0.27
N ASN A 164 -9.68 21.03 -1.05
CA ASN A 164 -8.88 21.75 -2.05
C ASN A 164 -9.77 22.45 -3.09
N GLY A 165 -10.85 21.80 -3.55
CA GLY A 165 -11.82 22.38 -4.49
C GLY A 165 -12.55 23.60 -3.91
N CYS A 166 -13.04 23.51 -2.67
CA CYS A 166 -13.66 24.63 -1.98
C CYS A 166 -12.69 25.82 -1.82
N ILE A 167 -11.44 25.58 -1.42
CA ILE A 167 -10.42 26.64 -1.32
C ILE A 167 -10.20 27.30 -2.68
N ALA A 168 -10.03 26.51 -3.75
CA ALA A 168 -9.78 27.02 -5.10
C ALA A 168 -10.97 27.82 -5.67
N GLU A 169 -12.20 27.35 -5.45
CA GLU A 169 -13.42 28.05 -5.87
C GLU A 169 -13.64 29.34 -5.07
N GLY A 170 -13.35 29.34 -3.77
CA GLY A 170 -13.39 30.53 -2.93
C GLY A 170 -12.35 31.58 -3.33
N TRP A 171 -11.12 31.15 -3.64
CA TRP A 171 -10.04 32.04 -4.06
C TRP A 171 -10.33 32.72 -5.40
N THR A 172 -11.02 32.03 -6.30
CA THR A 172 -11.29 32.54 -7.67
C THR A 172 -12.57 33.35 -7.80
N SER A 173 -13.34 33.54 -6.72
CA SER A 173 -14.59 34.29 -6.74
C SER A 173 -14.75 35.23 -5.55
N LEU A 174 -14.60 36.54 -5.77
CA LEU A 174 -14.81 37.57 -4.74
C LEU A 174 -16.22 37.49 -4.11
N ARG A 175 -17.24 37.21 -4.93
CA ARG A 175 -18.64 37.09 -4.49
C ARG A 175 -18.89 35.90 -3.55
N TYR A 176 -18.19 34.79 -3.77
CA TYR A 176 -18.41 33.55 -3.02
C TYR A 176 -17.24 33.13 -2.12
N ARG A 177 -16.24 34.01 -1.93
CA ARG A 177 -15.01 33.73 -1.18
C ARG A 177 -15.26 33.22 0.22
N TRP A 178 -16.19 33.85 0.94
CA TRP A 178 -16.52 33.48 2.32
C TRP A 178 -17.36 32.21 2.39
N ARG A 179 -18.26 31.99 1.42
CA ARG A 179 -19.07 30.75 1.35
C ARG A 179 -18.19 29.53 1.16
N TYR A 180 -17.30 29.55 0.16
CA TYR A 180 -16.44 28.42 -0.13
C TYR A 180 -15.23 28.32 0.81
N GLY A 181 -14.67 29.46 1.26
CA GLY A 181 -13.62 29.49 2.27
C GLY A 181 -14.10 28.97 3.63
N GLY A 182 -15.25 29.46 4.11
CA GLY A 182 -15.91 28.94 5.31
C GLY A 182 -16.31 27.48 5.18
N GLY A 183 -16.83 27.08 4.01
CA GLY A 183 -17.13 25.69 3.69
C GLY A 183 -15.90 24.78 3.72
N ALA A 184 -14.75 25.22 3.20
CA ALA A 184 -13.50 24.47 3.27
C ALA A 184 -13.04 24.24 4.71
N ILE A 185 -13.11 25.27 5.56
CA ILE A 185 -12.77 25.16 6.98
C ILE A 185 -13.75 24.22 7.71
N ALA A 186 -15.05 24.38 7.48
CA ALA A 186 -16.08 23.53 8.08
C ALA A 186 -15.92 22.06 7.66
N LEU A 187 -15.63 21.79 6.39
CA LEU A 187 -15.36 20.44 5.89
C LEU A 187 -14.08 19.86 6.49
N PHE A 188 -12.99 20.63 6.51
CA PHE A 188 -11.73 20.22 7.12
C PHE A 188 -11.94 19.83 8.59
N LEU A 189 -12.57 20.70 9.39
CA LEU A 189 -12.87 20.42 10.80
C LEU A 189 -13.84 19.24 10.94
N GLY A 190 -14.88 19.16 10.12
CA GLY A 190 -15.86 18.08 10.13
C GLY A 190 -15.23 16.71 9.85
N PHE A 191 -14.34 16.62 8.87
CA PHE A 191 -13.60 15.38 8.59
C PHE A 191 -12.65 14.99 9.72
N HIS A 192 -11.98 15.96 10.37
CA HIS A 192 -11.13 15.66 11.52
C HIS A 192 -11.96 15.25 12.74
N LEU A 193 -13.12 15.86 12.98
CA LEU A 193 -14.03 15.47 14.06
C LEU A 193 -14.61 14.07 13.84
N LEU A 194 -15.02 13.74 12.60
CA LEU A 194 -15.47 12.40 12.24
C LEU A 194 -14.34 11.37 12.33
N GLY A 195 -13.15 11.72 11.86
CA GLY A 195 -11.96 10.87 12.02
C GLY A 195 -11.63 10.62 13.49
N LEU A 196 -11.75 11.66 14.32
CA LEU A 196 -11.47 11.59 15.76
C LEU A 196 -12.52 10.74 16.46
N SER A 197 -13.81 10.87 16.12
CA SER A 197 -14.85 10.02 16.71
C SER A 197 -14.65 8.54 16.38
N LEU A 198 -14.22 8.22 15.15
CA LEU A 198 -13.86 6.86 14.75
C LEU A 198 -12.58 6.34 15.42
N TYR A 199 -11.59 7.21 15.66
CA TYR A 199 -10.34 6.90 16.37
C TYR A 199 -10.55 6.68 17.88
N LEU A 200 -11.54 7.34 18.48
CA LEU A 200 -11.85 7.22 19.91
C LEU A 200 -12.72 5.99 20.23
N LEU A 201 -13.18 5.24 19.23
CA LEU A 201 -13.85 3.96 19.44
C LEU A 201 -12.89 3.01 20.20
N PRO A 202 -13.32 2.39 21.31
CA PRO A 202 -12.42 1.62 22.14
C PRO A 202 -12.00 0.31 21.47
N LEU A 203 -10.74 -0.08 21.67
CA LEU A 203 -10.23 -1.37 21.17
C LEU A 203 -10.73 -2.56 22.00
N ASN A 204 -10.97 -2.41 23.30
CA ASN A 204 -11.41 -3.49 24.19
C ASN A 204 -10.66 -4.83 23.97
N PRO A 205 -9.33 -4.88 24.21
CA PRO A 205 -8.57 -6.10 24.03
C PRO A 205 -9.04 -7.18 25.02
N GLU A 206 -9.53 -8.30 24.49
CA GLU A 206 -9.96 -9.44 25.30
C GLU A 206 -8.80 -10.43 25.46
N PRO A 207 -8.40 -10.80 26.70
CA PRO A 207 -7.30 -11.75 26.92
C PRO A 207 -7.49 -13.11 26.24
N ALA A 208 -8.73 -13.58 26.10
CA ALA A 208 -9.06 -14.84 25.40
C ALA A 208 -8.74 -14.80 23.90
N HIS A 209 -8.60 -13.60 23.33
CA HIS A 209 -8.25 -13.38 21.93
C HIS A 209 -6.79 -12.97 21.75
N ALA A 210 -5.99 -12.97 22.81
CA ALA A 210 -4.57 -12.66 22.74
C ALA A 210 -3.80 -13.75 21.99
N LEU A 211 -2.83 -13.32 21.19
CA LEU A 211 -1.88 -14.19 20.50
C LEU A 211 -0.48 -13.56 20.58
N LYS A 212 0.52 -14.35 20.96
CA LYS A 212 1.92 -13.92 21.06
C LYS A 212 2.68 -14.40 19.83
N ILE A 213 3.01 -13.47 18.93
CA ILE A 213 3.72 -13.76 17.68
C ILE A 213 5.18 -13.34 17.80
N GLY A 214 6.08 -14.26 17.47
CA GLY A 214 7.49 -13.99 17.25
C GLY A 214 7.76 -13.49 15.83
N ILE A 215 8.63 -12.50 15.68
CA ILE A 215 9.02 -11.89 14.41
C ILE A 215 10.53 -12.06 14.26
N VAL A 216 10.98 -12.62 13.13
CA VAL A 216 12.41 -12.70 12.81
C VAL A 216 12.73 -11.77 11.64
N GLN A 217 13.62 -10.80 11.87
CA GLN A 217 14.24 -10.00 10.82
C GLN A 217 15.63 -10.56 10.51
N GLY A 218 15.75 -11.28 9.39
CA GLY A 218 16.94 -12.07 9.08
C GLY A 218 18.18 -11.28 8.66
N ASN A 219 17.99 -10.07 8.12
CA ASN A 219 19.03 -9.18 7.60
C ASN A 219 19.97 -9.86 6.59
N ILE A 220 19.41 -10.49 5.56
CA ILE A 220 20.19 -11.13 4.50
C ILE A 220 20.12 -10.24 3.24
N PRO A 221 21.16 -9.48 2.88
CA PRO A 221 21.12 -8.61 1.70
C PRO A 221 20.81 -9.41 0.43
N THR A 222 19.93 -8.90 -0.43
CA THR A 222 19.49 -9.55 -1.68
C THR A 222 20.68 -9.90 -2.58
N ARG A 223 21.73 -9.08 -2.54
CA ARG A 223 22.99 -9.27 -3.30
C ARG A 223 23.72 -10.58 -2.98
N VAL A 224 23.53 -11.14 -1.78
CA VAL A 224 24.14 -12.41 -1.35
C VAL A 224 23.11 -13.51 -1.11
N LYS A 225 21.82 -13.15 -1.00
CA LYS A 225 20.70 -13.99 -0.54
C LYS A 225 20.52 -15.29 -1.33
N PHE A 226 20.80 -15.27 -2.63
CA PHE A 226 20.66 -16.42 -3.52
C PHE A 226 21.96 -17.25 -3.68
N PHE A 227 23.04 -16.85 -3.01
CA PHE A 227 24.33 -17.54 -3.05
C PHE A 227 24.57 -18.33 -1.76
N GLN A 228 25.50 -19.29 -1.80
CA GLN A 228 25.78 -20.18 -0.66
C GLN A 228 26.02 -19.42 0.65
N GLN A 229 26.73 -18.29 0.59
CA GLN A 229 26.96 -17.43 1.76
C GLN A 229 25.64 -16.94 2.37
N GLY A 230 24.74 -16.37 1.56
CA GLY A 230 23.46 -15.86 2.02
C GLY A 230 22.51 -16.97 2.49
N LEU A 231 22.55 -18.14 1.83
CA LEU A 231 21.78 -19.32 2.25
C LEU A 231 22.22 -19.83 3.63
N ASN A 232 23.54 -19.93 3.85
CA ASN A 232 24.10 -20.36 5.13
C ASN A 232 23.78 -19.35 6.24
N GLN A 233 23.96 -18.06 5.97
CA GLN A 233 23.65 -17.00 6.93
C GLN A 233 22.14 -16.94 7.23
N GLY A 234 21.30 -17.08 6.21
CA GLY A 234 19.85 -17.14 6.34
C GLY A 234 19.41 -18.30 7.23
N ARG A 235 19.88 -19.52 6.94
CA ARG A 235 19.60 -20.69 7.78
C ARG A 235 19.97 -20.44 9.24
N LYS A 236 21.20 -19.98 9.49
CA LYS A 236 21.69 -19.70 10.85
C LYS A 236 20.82 -18.64 11.56
N ASN A 237 20.52 -17.53 10.90
CA ASN A 237 19.77 -16.42 11.50
C ASN A 237 18.31 -16.80 11.77
N TYR A 238 17.64 -17.44 10.80
CA TYR A 238 16.25 -17.83 10.96
C TYR A 238 16.07 -18.96 11.97
N GLU A 239 16.97 -19.95 11.99
CA GLU A 239 16.92 -21.02 13.00
C GLU A 239 17.21 -20.48 14.41
N SER A 240 18.27 -19.70 14.58
CA SER A 240 18.61 -19.10 15.89
C SER A 240 17.50 -18.19 16.39
N GLY A 241 16.95 -17.33 15.51
CA GLY A 241 15.85 -16.45 15.87
C GLY A 241 14.58 -17.21 16.21
N TYR A 242 14.26 -18.27 15.47
CA TYR A 242 13.14 -19.14 15.77
C TYR A 242 13.30 -19.82 17.14
N ARG A 243 14.46 -20.43 17.44
CA ARG A 243 14.74 -21.08 18.74
C ARG A 243 14.53 -20.12 19.90
N GLN A 244 15.15 -18.94 19.84
CA GLN A 244 15.06 -17.94 20.90
C GLN A 244 13.63 -17.43 21.11
N LEU A 245 12.85 -17.25 20.04
CA LEU A 245 11.45 -16.83 20.16
C LEU A 245 10.57 -17.95 20.71
N ALA A 246 10.79 -19.19 20.29
CA ALA A 246 10.08 -20.34 20.84
C ALA A 246 10.37 -20.50 22.35
N ASP A 247 11.63 -20.31 22.77
CA ASP A 247 12.01 -20.32 24.20
C ASP A 247 11.40 -19.16 25.00
N GLN A 248 10.98 -18.08 24.33
CA GLN A 248 10.19 -17.01 24.96
C GLN A 248 8.69 -17.36 25.07
N GLY A 249 8.27 -18.54 24.66
CA GLY A 249 6.87 -19.00 24.73
C GLY A 249 5.94 -18.21 23.81
N VAL A 250 6.35 -17.97 22.56
CA VAL A 250 5.45 -17.45 21.52
C VAL A 250 4.57 -18.57 20.97
N ASP A 251 3.38 -18.21 20.50
CA ASP A 251 2.43 -19.15 19.89
C ASP A 251 2.81 -19.52 18.45
N ALA A 252 3.41 -18.57 17.72
CA ALA A 252 3.87 -18.75 16.34
C ALA A 252 5.06 -17.84 16.02
N VAL A 253 5.90 -18.24 15.05
CA VAL A 253 7.01 -17.42 14.54
C VAL A 253 6.78 -17.06 13.06
N LEU A 254 6.80 -15.76 12.75
CA LEU A 254 6.71 -15.20 11.41
C LEU A 254 8.10 -14.89 10.85
N THR A 255 8.38 -15.40 9.65
CA THR A 255 9.59 -15.06 8.88
C THR A 255 9.27 -14.18 7.66
N PRO A 256 10.27 -13.44 7.13
CA PRO A 256 10.05 -12.51 6.02
C PRO A 256 9.85 -13.18 4.66
N GLU A 257 9.51 -12.36 3.66
CA GLU A 257 9.42 -12.78 2.25
C GLU A 257 10.75 -13.36 1.75
N GLY A 258 10.66 -14.54 1.13
CA GLY A 258 11.81 -15.26 0.61
C GLY A 258 12.87 -15.54 1.67
N ALA A 259 12.51 -15.72 2.95
CA ALA A 259 13.44 -16.14 4.00
C ALA A 259 14.20 -17.42 3.57
N PHE A 260 13.50 -18.32 2.87
CA PHE A 260 14.07 -19.49 2.22
C PHE A 260 13.91 -19.37 0.70
N PRO A 261 14.89 -18.75 0.00
CA PRO A 261 14.79 -18.39 -1.41
C PRO A 261 15.14 -19.55 -2.35
N TYR A 262 14.65 -20.76 -2.04
CA TYR A 262 14.86 -21.97 -2.82
C TYR A 262 13.62 -22.88 -2.69
N LEU A 263 13.44 -23.78 -3.65
CA LEU A 263 12.41 -24.82 -3.56
C LEU A 263 12.86 -25.91 -2.59
N TRP A 264 11.91 -26.42 -1.81
CA TRP A 264 12.17 -27.44 -0.79
C TRP A 264 11.08 -28.51 -0.82
N GLN A 265 11.50 -29.75 -0.53
CA GLN A 265 10.59 -30.89 -0.35
C GLN A 265 10.20 -31.03 1.13
N THR A 266 11.20 -30.95 2.01
CA THR A 266 11.02 -30.87 3.46
C THR A 266 11.04 -29.41 3.91
N PRO A 267 10.10 -28.97 4.76
CA PRO A 267 10.08 -27.59 5.25
C PRO A 267 11.42 -27.18 5.86
N PRO A 268 11.97 -26.00 5.50
CA PRO A 268 13.05 -25.40 6.24
C PRO A 268 12.65 -25.26 7.71
N LEU A 269 13.60 -25.49 8.63
CA LEU A 269 13.36 -25.49 10.07
C LEU A 269 12.46 -26.63 10.60
N ALA A 270 12.11 -27.66 9.81
CA ALA A 270 11.25 -28.75 10.28
C ALA A 270 11.72 -29.38 11.60
N GLU A 271 13.02 -29.70 11.72
CA GLU A 271 13.59 -30.31 12.94
C GLU A 271 13.37 -29.44 14.18
N VAL A 272 13.67 -28.14 14.08
CA VAL A 272 13.53 -27.23 15.22
C VAL A 272 12.06 -26.90 15.51
N ILE A 273 11.21 -26.88 14.49
CA ILE A 273 9.76 -26.72 14.65
C ILE A 273 9.18 -27.88 15.44
N GLN A 274 9.59 -29.10 15.10
CA GLN A 274 9.22 -30.31 15.81
C GLN A 274 9.82 -30.37 17.22
N GLU A 275 11.07 -29.93 17.41
CA GLU A 275 11.71 -29.88 18.74
C GLU A 275 10.98 -28.90 19.68
N LYS A 276 10.70 -27.67 19.20
CA LYS A 276 10.15 -26.59 20.02
C LYS A 276 8.63 -26.60 20.13
N GLN A 277 7.95 -27.37 19.28
CA GLN A 277 6.48 -27.48 19.25
C GLN A 277 5.78 -26.13 19.03
N VAL A 278 6.39 -25.21 18.27
CA VAL A 278 5.82 -23.89 17.95
C VAL A 278 5.56 -23.78 16.44
N LEU A 279 4.36 -23.34 16.05
CA LEU A 279 4.02 -23.18 14.63
C LEU A 279 4.93 -22.13 13.95
N ALA A 280 5.23 -22.32 12.67
CA ALA A 280 5.97 -21.33 11.89
C ALA A 280 5.20 -20.86 10.65
N TRP A 281 5.19 -19.54 10.42
CA TRP A 281 4.81 -18.93 9.16
C TRP A 281 6.06 -18.62 8.34
N LEU A 282 6.29 -19.42 7.29
CA LEU A 282 7.53 -19.39 6.51
C LEU A 282 7.34 -18.68 5.18
N GLY A 283 8.10 -17.61 4.93
CA GLY A 283 8.14 -16.94 3.64
C GLY A 283 9.17 -17.58 2.72
N GLY A 284 8.77 -17.98 1.51
CA GLY A 284 9.64 -18.71 0.59
C GLY A 284 9.05 -18.88 -0.80
N PHE A 285 9.71 -19.70 -1.63
CA PHE A 285 9.17 -20.11 -2.92
C PHE A 285 8.51 -21.46 -2.83
N MET A 286 7.37 -21.61 -3.51
CA MET A 286 6.66 -22.88 -3.62
C MET A 286 6.48 -23.24 -5.10
N PRO A 287 6.55 -24.54 -5.44
CA PRO A 287 6.31 -24.99 -6.80
C PRO A 287 4.86 -24.70 -7.22
N ASP A 288 4.69 -24.37 -8.50
CA ASP A 288 3.40 -24.21 -9.16
C ASP A 288 3.54 -24.58 -10.64
N GLN A 289 3.20 -25.83 -10.97
CA GLN A 289 3.41 -26.44 -12.29
C GLN A 289 4.89 -26.36 -12.71
N GLN A 290 5.19 -25.72 -13.85
CA GLN A 290 6.56 -25.48 -14.35
C GLN A 290 7.18 -24.18 -13.84
N ARG A 291 6.48 -23.45 -12.97
CA ARG A 291 6.88 -22.15 -12.43
C ARG A 291 6.87 -22.20 -10.90
N ILE A 292 7.07 -21.04 -10.30
CA ILE A 292 7.08 -20.88 -8.84
C ILE A 292 6.11 -19.79 -8.42
N THR A 293 5.81 -19.74 -7.13
CA THR A 293 5.06 -18.65 -6.50
C THR A 293 5.83 -18.15 -5.28
N GLN A 294 5.82 -16.84 -5.07
CA GLN A 294 6.21 -16.27 -3.79
C GLN A 294 5.10 -16.54 -2.78
N SER A 295 5.41 -17.28 -1.71
CA SER A 295 4.42 -17.79 -0.78
C SER A 295 4.75 -17.46 0.67
N LEU A 296 3.71 -17.40 1.49
CA LEU A 296 3.77 -17.57 2.93
C LEU A 296 3.03 -18.88 3.26
N VAL A 297 3.66 -19.76 4.03
CA VAL A 297 3.08 -21.07 4.38
C VAL A 297 3.04 -21.26 5.89
N THR A 298 2.06 -22.03 6.37
CA THR A 298 2.00 -22.48 7.76
C THR A 298 2.58 -23.87 7.87
N ILE A 299 3.60 -24.04 8.71
CA ILE A 299 4.18 -25.34 9.08
C ILE A 299 3.82 -25.64 10.54
N LEU A 300 3.15 -26.77 10.74
CA LEU A 300 2.75 -27.25 12.07
C LEU A 300 3.90 -28.01 12.76
N PRO A 301 3.83 -28.20 14.09
CA PRO A 301 4.82 -28.97 14.86
C PRO A 301 5.05 -30.41 14.37
N ASP A 302 4.06 -31.01 13.71
CA ASP A 302 4.16 -32.34 13.09
C ASP A 302 4.86 -32.34 11.72
N GLY A 303 5.32 -31.17 11.27
CA GLY A 303 5.98 -30.97 9.97
C GLY A 303 5.02 -30.78 8.80
N THR A 304 3.71 -30.82 9.02
CA THR A 304 2.73 -30.68 7.94
C THR A 304 2.53 -29.22 7.52
N LEU A 305 2.29 -29.01 6.22
CA LEU A 305 1.90 -27.73 5.66
C LEU A 305 0.36 -27.61 5.73
N SER A 306 -0.16 -26.73 6.59
CA SER A 306 -1.60 -26.61 6.82
C SER A 306 -2.29 -25.47 6.07
N SER A 307 -1.53 -24.45 5.65
CA SER A 307 -2.06 -23.31 4.89
C SER A 307 -0.98 -22.66 4.03
N ARG A 308 -1.39 -22.05 2.92
CA ARG A 308 -0.51 -21.38 1.96
C ARG A 308 -1.22 -20.18 1.35
N TYR A 309 -0.54 -19.04 1.33
CA TYR A 309 -0.93 -17.85 0.60
C TYR A 309 0.14 -17.53 -0.44
N ASN A 310 -0.25 -17.48 -1.71
CA ASN A 310 0.57 -17.06 -2.83
C ASN A 310 0.35 -15.57 -3.09
N LYS A 311 1.44 -14.82 -3.31
CA LYS A 311 1.42 -13.38 -3.58
C LYS A 311 0.53 -13.03 -4.77
N ILE A 312 -0.38 -12.07 -4.61
CA ILE A 312 -1.35 -11.69 -5.64
C ILE A 312 -0.82 -10.55 -6.51
N LYS A 313 -0.10 -9.58 -5.93
CA LYS A 313 0.41 -8.41 -6.66
C LYS A 313 1.92 -8.52 -6.84
N LEU A 314 2.31 -9.05 -7.99
CA LEU A 314 3.71 -9.15 -8.36
C LEU A 314 4.30 -7.79 -8.77
N VAL A 315 5.57 -7.60 -8.46
CA VAL A 315 6.36 -6.42 -8.82
C VAL A 315 6.85 -6.57 -10.27
N PRO A 316 6.49 -5.64 -11.18
CA PRO A 316 6.99 -5.64 -12.54
C PRO A 316 8.52 -5.60 -12.60
N LEU A 317 9.12 -6.34 -13.53
CA LEU A 317 10.57 -6.49 -13.77
C LEU A 317 11.35 -7.21 -12.66
N GLY A 318 10.85 -7.23 -11.43
CA GLY A 318 11.45 -7.98 -10.31
C GLY A 318 10.99 -9.44 -10.24
N GLU A 319 9.69 -9.68 -10.45
CA GLU A 319 9.07 -11.01 -10.27
C GLU A 319 8.47 -11.58 -11.57
N TYR A 320 8.17 -10.71 -12.53
CA TYR A 320 7.74 -11.08 -13.88
C TYR A 320 8.16 -10.02 -14.90
N ILE A 321 8.19 -10.38 -16.18
CA ILE A 321 8.49 -9.46 -17.29
C ILE A 321 7.17 -9.02 -17.93
N PRO A 322 6.77 -7.73 -17.84
CA PRO A 322 5.63 -7.21 -18.58
C PRO A 322 5.82 -7.40 -20.09
N PHE A 323 4.75 -7.71 -20.84
CA PHE A 323 4.80 -7.90 -22.30
C PHE A 323 5.95 -8.81 -22.78
N GLU A 324 6.16 -9.93 -22.08
CA GLU A 324 7.24 -10.89 -22.30
C GLU A 324 7.54 -11.22 -23.78
N PRO A 325 6.55 -11.47 -24.69
CA PRO A 325 6.87 -11.81 -26.07
C PRO A 325 7.70 -10.73 -26.81
N ILE A 326 7.60 -9.48 -26.35
CA ILE A 326 8.28 -8.30 -26.89
C ILE A 326 9.53 -7.97 -26.05
N LEU A 327 9.39 -7.87 -24.72
CA LEU A 327 10.44 -7.40 -23.82
C LEU A 327 11.40 -8.52 -23.35
N GLY A 328 10.97 -9.77 -23.30
CA GLY A 328 11.81 -10.91 -22.92
C GLY A 328 13.00 -11.11 -23.85
N LYS A 329 12.81 -10.89 -25.16
CA LYS A 329 13.87 -10.96 -26.17
C LYS A 329 15.03 -9.99 -25.93
N VAL A 330 14.78 -8.89 -25.21
CA VAL A 330 15.75 -7.83 -24.91
C VAL A 330 16.27 -7.92 -23.45
N ILE A 331 15.52 -8.55 -22.53
CA ILE A 331 15.65 -8.31 -21.08
C ILE A 331 15.69 -9.60 -20.21
N ASN A 332 16.24 -10.71 -20.71
CA ASN A 332 16.31 -12.01 -20.00
C ASN A 332 17.06 -12.04 -18.63
N ARG A 333 17.48 -10.90 -18.05
CA ARG A 333 18.38 -10.82 -16.87
C ARG A 333 17.92 -9.92 -15.71
N LEU A 334 16.67 -9.44 -15.67
CA LEU A 334 16.24 -8.49 -14.62
C LEU A 334 15.68 -9.11 -13.33
N SER A 335 15.31 -10.39 -13.33
CA SER A 335 14.82 -11.07 -12.12
C SER A 335 15.96 -11.80 -11.39
N PRO A 336 16.20 -11.51 -10.09
CA PRO A 336 17.16 -12.24 -9.27
C PRO A 336 16.83 -13.72 -9.08
N VAL A 337 15.56 -14.10 -9.27
CA VAL A 337 15.06 -15.47 -9.01
C VAL A 337 15.23 -16.39 -10.21
N GLY A 338 15.62 -15.85 -11.37
CA GLY A 338 15.93 -16.62 -12.58
C GLY A 338 14.74 -17.33 -13.24
N THR A 339 13.53 -17.23 -12.65
CA THR A 339 12.28 -17.84 -13.13
C THR A 339 11.12 -16.86 -12.98
N GLN A 340 10.12 -16.97 -13.86
CA GLN A 340 8.90 -16.17 -13.75
C GLN A 340 7.98 -16.74 -12.68
N MET A 341 7.41 -15.84 -11.87
CA MET A 341 6.46 -16.23 -10.84
C MET A 341 5.02 -16.22 -11.38
N ASN A 342 4.22 -17.16 -10.91
CA ASN A 342 2.77 -17.14 -11.08
C ASN A 342 2.11 -16.28 -9.99
N LEU A 343 0.97 -15.68 -10.35
CA LEU A 343 0.13 -14.90 -9.46
C LEU A 343 -0.71 -15.83 -8.57
N GLY A 344 -0.85 -15.48 -7.30
CA GLY A 344 -1.83 -16.09 -6.41
C GLY A 344 -3.27 -15.75 -6.81
N LYS A 345 -4.22 -16.60 -6.41
CA LYS A 345 -5.65 -16.37 -6.65
C LYS A 345 -6.20 -15.33 -5.66
N PRO A 346 -7.16 -14.47 -6.05
CA PRO A 346 -7.73 -13.46 -5.14
C PRO A 346 -8.53 -13.99 -3.94
N ASP A 347 -9.06 -15.21 -4.03
CA ASP A 347 -9.98 -15.84 -3.06
C ASP A 347 -9.29 -16.84 -2.12
N GLN A 348 -7.96 -16.74 -1.99
CA GLN A 348 -7.17 -17.60 -1.11
C GLN A 348 -7.59 -17.43 0.36
N LYS A 349 -7.77 -18.55 1.05
CA LYS A 349 -7.97 -18.59 2.50
C LYS A 349 -6.68 -18.99 3.19
N PHE A 350 -6.36 -18.31 4.28
CA PHE A 350 -5.23 -18.65 5.13
C PHE A 350 -5.72 -18.91 6.56
N THR A 351 -5.85 -20.19 6.92
CA THR A 351 -6.41 -20.59 8.20
C THR A 351 -5.30 -20.94 9.17
N THR A 352 -5.40 -20.42 10.38
CA THR A 352 -4.47 -20.74 11.48
C THR A 352 -5.23 -21.53 12.56
N PRO A 353 -4.53 -22.17 13.51
CA PRO A 353 -5.19 -22.82 14.66
C PRO A 353 -6.08 -21.88 15.47
N TRP A 354 -5.88 -20.55 15.37
CA TRP A 354 -6.64 -19.53 16.08
C TRP A 354 -7.73 -18.86 15.23
N GLY A 355 -7.93 -19.29 13.99
CA GLY A 355 -8.89 -18.70 13.06
C GLY A 355 -8.25 -18.18 11.76
N PRO A 356 -9.06 -17.61 10.85
CA PRO A 356 -8.58 -17.07 9.58
C PRO A 356 -7.68 -15.85 9.79
N ALA A 357 -6.57 -15.76 9.04
CA ALA A 357 -5.71 -14.59 9.01
C ALA A 357 -5.77 -13.89 7.66
N ILE A 358 -5.55 -12.57 7.67
CA ILE A 358 -5.33 -11.76 6.49
C ILE A 358 -3.83 -11.83 6.19
N VAL A 359 -3.45 -12.22 4.98
CA VAL A 359 -2.05 -12.30 4.57
C VAL A 359 -1.78 -11.34 3.42
N GLY A 360 -0.64 -10.66 3.49
CA GLY A 360 -0.09 -9.89 2.38
C GLY A 360 1.40 -10.11 2.24
N ILE A 361 1.90 -10.23 1.02
CA ILE A 361 3.33 -10.33 0.78
C ILE A 361 3.81 -9.05 0.11
N CYS A 362 4.66 -8.31 0.83
CA CYS A 362 5.39 -7.15 0.34
C CYS A 362 4.45 -6.15 -0.35
N PHE A 363 4.60 -6.00 -1.67
CA PHE A 363 3.84 -5.08 -2.50
C PHE A 363 2.31 -5.22 -2.40
N ASP A 364 1.78 -6.38 -1.97
CA ASP A 364 0.35 -6.58 -1.70
C ASP A 364 -0.21 -5.50 -0.76
N SER A 365 0.57 -5.04 0.23
CA SER A 365 0.15 -4.02 1.20
C SER A 365 -0.28 -2.71 0.57
N ALA A 366 0.20 -2.40 -0.64
CA ALA A 366 -0.25 -1.23 -1.38
C ALA A 366 -1.73 -1.34 -1.77
N PHE A 367 -2.32 -2.53 -1.90
CA PHE A 367 -3.66 -2.76 -2.47
C PHE A 367 -4.71 -3.07 -1.39
N PRO A 368 -5.56 -2.10 -0.99
CA PRO A 368 -6.48 -2.24 0.14
C PRO A 368 -7.53 -3.32 -0.06
N GLN A 369 -7.97 -3.56 -1.31
CA GLN A 369 -9.01 -4.52 -1.63
C GLN A 369 -8.63 -5.96 -1.23
N LEU A 370 -7.32 -6.30 -1.26
CA LEU A 370 -6.86 -7.61 -0.85
C LEU A 370 -7.08 -7.85 0.65
N PHE A 371 -6.82 -6.83 1.47
CA PHE A 371 -6.98 -6.90 2.92
C PHE A 371 -8.45 -6.79 3.31
N GLN A 372 -9.19 -5.92 2.64
CA GLN A 372 -10.64 -5.77 2.82
C GLN A 372 -11.38 -7.07 2.52
N THR A 373 -11.06 -7.75 1.42
CA THR A 373 -11.73 -9.00 1.03
C THR A 373 -11.44 -10.12 2.02
N GLN A 374 -10.18 -10.28 2.44
CA GLN A 374 -9.80 -11.27 3.46
C GLN A 374 -10.44 -10.97 4.82
N ALA A 375 -10.56 -9.69 5.21
CA ALA A 375 -11.28 -9.29 6.42
C ALA A 375 -12.79 -9.62 6.33
N ALA A 376 -13.42 -9.38 5.18
CA ALA A 376 -14.82 -9.70 4.93
C ALA A 376 -15.08 -11.21 4.97
N GLN A 377 -14.07 -12.01 4.63
CA GLN A 377 -14.08 -13.48 4.72
C GLN A 377 -13.76 -14.01 6.13
N GLY A 378 -13.68 -13.14 7.14
CA GLY A 378 -13.50 -13.52 8.55
C GLY A 378 -12.06 -13.44 9.05
N GLY A 379 -11.13 -12.86 8.29
CA GLY A 379 -9.74 -12.65 8.74
C GLY A 379 -9.67 -11.84 10.04
N GLU A 380 -8.95 -12.36 11.05
CA GLU A 380 -8.98 -11.84 12.42
C GLU A 380 -7.77 -11.02 12.84
N PHE A 381 -6.68 -11.11 12.08
CA PHE A 381 -5.44 -10.35 12.24
C PHE A 381 -4.66 -10.36 10.93
N ILE A 382 -3.70 -9.46 10.77
CA ILE A 382 -2.90 -9.31 9.56
C ILE A 382 -1.49 -9.85 9.79
N LEU A 383 -1.01 -10.68 8.85
CA LEU A 383 0.38 -11.09 8.71
C LEU A 383 0.94 -10.52 7.41
N THR A 384 2.03 -9.77 7.49
CA THR A 384 2.76 -9.34 6.30
C THR A 384 4.21 -9.80 6.32
N ALA A 385 4.65 -10.35 5.18
CA ALA A 385 6.03 -10.77 4.97
C ALA A 385 6.62 -9.93 3.84
N SER A 386 7.80 -9.33 4.01
CA SER A 386 8.40 -8.48 2.95
C SER A 386 9.91 -8.56 2.84
N ASN A 387 10.43 -8.25 1.66
CA ASN A 387 11.83 -7.94 1.42
C ASN A 387 11.95 -6.57 0.75
N ASN A 388 12.54 -5.61 1.47
CA ASN A 388 12.60 -4.22 1.03
C ASN A 388 13.92 -3.83 0.34
N ASP A 389 14.88 -4.75 0.25
CA ASP A 389 16.15 -4.57 -0.46
C ASP A 389 15.93 -4.71 -1.99
N PRO A 390 16.56 -3.90 -2.86
CA PRO A 390 17.70 -3.01 -2.63
C PRO A 390 17.35 -1.56 -2.24
N TYR A 391 16.09 -1.26 -1.94
CA TYR A 391 15.64 0.12 -1.81
C TYR A 391 16.03 0.75 -0.47
N ASN A 392 16.15 2.07 -0.47
CA ASN A 392 16.55 2.84 0.71
C ASN A 392 15.41 3.01 1.74
N THR A 393 15.74 3.65 2.87
CA THR A 393 14.83 3.88 4.00
C THR A 393 13.61 4.72 3.66
N ARG A 394 13.64 5.54 2.59
CA ARG A 394 12.44 6.27 2.11
C ARG A 394 11.39 5.28 1.63
N MET A 395 11.76 4.32 0.79
CA MET A 395 10.84 3.25 0.36
C MET A 395 10.37 2.45 1.57
N MET A 396 11.29 2.06 2.47
CA MET A 396 10.93 1.26 3.64
C MET A 396 9.89 1.95 4.53
N ALA A 397 10.07 3.25 4.78
CA ALA A 397 9.13 4.05 5.56
C ALA A 397 7.79 4.17 4.81
N GLN A 398 7.86 4.30 3.48
CA GLN A 398 6.66 4.35 2.67
C GLN A 398 5.85 3.05 2.71
N HIS A 399 6.52 1.92 2.57
CA HIS A 399 5.91 0.61 2.63
C HIS A 399 5.26 0.35 4.00
N HIS A 400 5.93 0.69 5.10
CA HIS A 400 5.35 0.62 6.45
C HIS A 400 4.06 1.45 6.57
N ALA A 401 4.02 2.64 5.95
CA ALA A 401 2.83 3.48 5.96
C ALA A 401 1.63 2.85 5.23
N HIS A 402 1.84 1.95 4.27
CA HIS A 402 0.73 1.17 3.69
C HIS A 402 0.15 0.19 4.69
N ASP A 403 0.99 -0.53 5.44
CA ASP A 403 0.53 -1.48 6.47
C ASP A 403 -0.31 -0.79 7.55
N VAL A 404 0.08 0.43 7.94
CA VAL A 404 -0.71 1.25 8.88
C VAL A 404 -2.12 1.51 8.35
N MET A 405 -2.26 1.83 7.06
CA MET A 405 -3.58 2.03 6.46
C MET A 405 -4.40 0.73 6.48
N ARG A 406 -3.79 -0.42 6.16
CA ARG A 406 -4.48 -1.72 6.14
C ARG A 406 -5.00 -2.12 7.52
N ALA A 407 -4.21 -1.90 8.57
CA ALA A 407 -4.61 -2.15 9.96
C ALA A 407 -5.84 -1.32 10.37
N ILE A 408 -5.85 -0.02 10.03
CA ILE A 408 -6.97 0.89 10.33
C ILE A 408 -8.22 0.54 9.53
N GLU A 409 -8.09 0.38 8.20
CA GLU A 409 -9.20 0.13 7.29
C GLU A 409 -10.00 -1.12 7.65
N THR A 410 -9.30 -2.16 8.12
CA THR A 410 -9.88 -3.45 8.49
C THR A 410 -10.16 -3.60 9.99
N ASP A 411 -9.75 -2.65 10.83
CA ASP A 411 -9.79 -2.74 12.29
C ASP A 411 -9.11 -4.03 12.81
N ARG A 412 -7.85 -4.26 12.39
CA ARG A 412 -7.06 -5.46 12.73
C ARG A 412 -5.68 -5.09 13.25
N TRP A 413 -5.18 -5.92 14.16
CA TRP A 413 -3.75 -5.92 14.49
C TRP A 413 -2.95 -6.45 13.31
N ALA A 414 -1.81 -5.84 13.01
CA ALA A 414 -0.91 -6.26 11.95
C ALA A 414 0.49 -6.57 12.47
N VAL A 415 1.02 -7.72 12.06
CA VAL A 415 2.39 -8.14 12.34
C VAL A 415 3.16 -8.27 11.03
N ARG A 416 4.22 -7.48 10.90
CA ARG A 416 5.06 -7.37 9.71
C ARG A 416 6.45 -7.92 9.99
N ALA A 417 6.84 -8.97 9.28
CA ALA A 417 8.22 -9.45 9.23
C ALA A 417 8.89 -9.00 7.92
N THR A 418 9.99 -8.29 8.03
CA THR A 418 10.81 -7.92 6.86
C THR A 418 12.21 -8.48 6.95
N ASN A 419 12.85 -8.72 5.81
CA ASN A 419 14.21 -9.24 5.77
C ASN A 419 15.23 -8.16 6.20
N THR A 420 15.27 -7.03 5.49
CA THR A 420 16.19 -5.90 5.73
C THR A 420 15.46 -4.57 5.97
N GLY A 421 14.12 -4.57 5.88
CA GLY A 421 13.31 -3.36 6.01
C GLY A 421 12.93 -3.06 7.46
N TYR A 422 11.87 -2.27 7.63
CA TYR A 422 11.22 -2.13 8.92
C TYR A 422 10.26 -3.30 9.13
N SER A 423 10.58 -4.16 10.10
CA SER A 423 9.62 -5.07 10.72
C SER A 423 8.84 -4.30 11.79
N GLY A 424 7.62 -4.71 12.09
CA GLY A 424 6.79 -3.93 13.00
C GLY A 424 5.50 -4.61 13.43
N VAL A 425 4.88 -4.00 14.44
CA VAL A 425 3.56 -4.35 14.93
C VAL A 425 2.72 -3.09 14.96
N VAL A 426 1.54 -3.15 14.36
CA VAL A 426 0.61 -2.03 14.25
C VAL A 426 -0.72 -2.43 14.88
N ASP A 427 -1.23 -1.61 15.78
CA ASP A 427 -2.55 -1.80 16.38
C ASP A 427 -3.68 -1.36 15.41
N PRO A 428 -4.96 -1.68 15.69
CA PRO A 428 -6.07 -1.28 14.82
C PRO A 428 -6.30 0.24 14.74
N HIS A 429 -5.71 1.03 15.65
CA HIS A 429 -5.72 2.50 15.56
C HIS A 429 -4.56 3.04 14.70
N GLY A 430 -3.76 2.14 14.10
CA GLY A 430 -2.60 2.49 13.28
C GLY A 430 -1.36 2.90 14.07
N ARG A 431 -1.38 2.76 15.40
CA ARG A 431 -0.20 3.02 16.23
C ARG A 431 0.80 1.91 15.98
N THR A 432 2.00 2.30 15.56
CA THR A 432 3.12 1.36 15.44
C THR A 432 3.70 1.11 16.83
N VAL A 433 3.23 0.06 17.50
CA VAL A 433 3.60 -0.25 18.90
C VAL A 433 5.03 -0.79 19.00
N TRP A 434 5.55 -1.38 17.93
CA TRP A 434 6.96 -1.73 17.79
C TRP A 434 7.39 -1.61 16.33
N ARG A 435 8.63 -1.15 16.11
CA ARG A 435 9.27 -1.12 14.80
C ARG A 435 10.78 -1.35 14.95
N SER A 436 11.32 -2.27 14.17
CA SER A 436 12.78 -2.47 14.10
C SER A 436 13.49 -1.31 13.43
N GLN A 437 14.82 -1.26 13.57
CA GLN A 437 15.66 -0.53 12.62
C GLN A 437 15.81 -1.36 11.32
N PRO A 438 16.09 -0.71 10.18
CA PRO A 438 16.36 -1.45 8.95
C PRO A 438 17.78 -2.03 8.99
N GLN A 439 18.04 -3.00 8.12
CA GLN A 439 19.38 -3.57 7.88
C GLN A 439 20.10 -4.10 9.14
N THR A 440 19.34 -4.58 10.12
CA THR A 440 19.86 -5.22 11.34
C THR A 440 19.18 -6.58 11.56
N PHE A 441 19.91 -7.55 12.11
CA PHE A 441 19.29 -8.78 12.58
C PHE A 441 18.60 -8.50 13.91
N VAL A 442 17.31 -8.80 14.01
CA VAL A 442 16.55 -8.63 15.25
C VAL A 442 15.41 -9.62 15.34
N ILE A 443 15.12 -10.06 16.57
CA ILE A 443 13.92 -10.82 16.90
C ILE A 443 13.03 -10.03 17.85
N HIS A 444 11.73 -10.22 17.76
CA HIS A 444 10.79 -9.58 18.66
C HIS A 444 9.56 -10.46 18.90
N ALA A 445 9.17 -10.62 20.16
CA ALA A 445 7.91 -11.26 20.52
C ALA A 445 6.87 -10.19 20.87
N ALA A 446 5.73 -10.21 20.19
CA ALA A 446 4.68 -9.23 20.38
C ALA A 446 3.34 -9.91 20.69
N ARG A 447 2.57 -9.30 21.59
CA ARG A 447 1.18 -9.70 21.84
C ARG A 447 0.25 -8.88 20.96
N ILE A 448 -0.59 -9.56 20.21
CA ILE A 448 -1.69 -8.99 19.43
C ILE A 448 -3.02 -9.53 19.93
N TYR A 449 -4.13 -8.97 19.45
CA TYR A 449 -5.47 -9.41 19.80
C TYR A 449 -6.28 -9.64 18.53
N ARG A 450 -6.86 -10.84 18.40
CA ARG A 450 -7.73 -11.18 17.28
C ARG A 450 -9.01 -10.35 17.33
N ARG A 451 -9.52 -9.94 16.17
CA ARG A 451 -10.72 -9.09 16.05
C ARG A 451 -11.58 -9.53 14.88
N GLN A 452 -12.90 -9.46 15.03
CA GLN A 452 -13.85 -9.79 13.96
C GLN A 452 -14.72 -8.58 13.54
N THR A 453 -14.44 -7.39 14.07
CA THR A 453 -15.19 -6.16 13.76
C THR A 453 -15.33 -5.96 12.25
N GLN A 454 -16.51 -5.54 11.83
CA GLN A 454 -16.83 -5.27 10.43
C GLN A 454 -16.95 -3.76 10.25
N THR A 455 -15.89 -3.09 9.78
CA THR A 455 -15.97 -1.67 9.39
C THR A 455 -16.89 -1.54 8.16
N LEU A 456 -17.42 -0.34 7.88
CA LEU A 456 -18.24 -0.15 6.67
C LEU A 456 -17.45 -0.48 5.39
N TYR A 457 -16.14 -0.22 5.39
CA TYR A 457 -15.27 -0.61 4.29
C TYR A 457 -15.14 -2.14 4.16
N VAL A 458 -15.04 -2.87 5.28
CA VAL A 458 -15.04 -4.34 5.25
C VAL A 458 -16.39 -4.86 4.74
N GLN A 459 -17.51 -4.29 5.17
CA GLN A 459 -18.84 -4.76 4.78
C GLN A 459 -19.17 -4.47 3.31
N TRP A 460 -18.93 -3.25 2.83
CA TRP A 460 -19.46 -2.76 1.55
C TRP A 460 -18.38 -2.40 0.54
N GLY A 461 -17.10 -2.55 0.89
CA GLY A 461 -16.00 -2.14 0.02
C GLY A 461 -16.07 -0.64 -0.30
N ASN A 462 -15.73 -0.27 -1.54
CA ASN A 462 -15.67 1.12 -1.96
C ASN A 462 -17.04 1.68 -2.41
N TRP A 463 -18.03 1.70 -1.52
CA TRP A 463 -19.39 2.17 -1.82
C TRP A 463 -19.50 3.68 -2.09
N LEU A 464 -18.54 4.49 -1.61
CA LEU A 464 -18.54 5.93 -1.82
C LEU A 464 -18.33 6.28 -3.30
N LEU A 465 -17.46 5.55 -4.01
CA LEU A 465 -17.17 5.83 -5.42
C LEU A 465 -18.42 5.78 -6.31
N PRO A 466 -19.22 4.69 -6.37
CA PRO A 466 -20.42 4.67 -7.19
C PRO A 466 -21.44 5.73 -6.77
N SER A 467 -21.53 6.04 -5.47
CA SER A 467 -22.38 7.12 -4.96
C SER A 467 -21.95 8.50 -5.50
N LEU A 468 -20.64 8.77 -5.50
CA LEU A 468 -20.07 10.01 -6.05
C LEU A 468 -20.30 10.12 -7.56
N VAL A 469 -20.15 9.02 -8.30
CA VAL A 469 -20.45 8.96 -9.74
C VAL A 469 -21.91 9.31 -9.99
N PHE A 470 -22.84 8.67 -9.28
CA PHE A 470 -24.27 8.94 -9.41
C PHE A 470 -24.62 10.41 -9.12
N LEU A 471 -24.14 10.95 -7.99
CA LEU A 471 -24.39 12.35 -7.60
C LEU A 471 -23.80 13.34 -8.61
N SER A 472 -22.64 13.01 -9.20
CA SER A 472 -21.98 13.86 -10.21
C SER A 472 -22.74 13.89 -11.52
N LEU A 473 -23.27 12.74 -11.96
CA LEU A 473 -24.15 12.66 -13.14
C LEU A 473 -25.42 13.48 -12.91
N MET A 474 -26.05 13.34 -11.73
CA MET A 474 -27.25 14.10 -11.39
C MET A 474 -26.99 15.60 -11.34
N ALA A 475 -25.90 16.04 -10.71
CA ALA A 475 -25.49 17.44 -10.66
C ALA A 475 -25.17 18.02 -12.06
N ALA A 476 -24.57 17.22 -12.95
CA ALA A 476 -24.33 17.61 -14.33
C ALA A 476 -25.66 17.83 -15.07
N VAL A 477 -26.59 16.86 -15.02
CA VAL A 477 -27.91 16.97 -15.67
C VAL A 477 -28.68 18.19 -15.17
N LEU A 478 -28.78 18.37 -13.84
CA LEU A 478 -29.48 19.50 -13.23
C LEU A 478 -28.86 20.86 -13.61
N SER A 479 -27.57 20.91 -13.92
CA SER A 479 -26.89 22.13 -14.34
C SER A 479 -27.20 22.52 -15.80
N PHE A 480 -27.74 21.61 -16.62
CA PHE A 480 -28.16 21.87 -18.00
C PHE A 480 -29.67 22.09 -18.16
N ILE A 481 -30.47 21.84 -17.12
CA ILE A 481 -31.90 22.19 -17.12
C ILE A 481 -32.01 23.71 -16.98
N PRO A 482 -32.67 24.43 -17.92
CA PRO A 482 -32.87 25.87 -17.79
C PRO A 482 -33.64 26.14 -16.50
N THR A 483 -33.03 26.87 -15.55
CA THR A 483 -33.78 27.39 -14.41
C THR A 483 -34.80 28.39 -14.96
N ARG A 484 -36.08 28.00 -15.02
CA ARG A 484 -37.17 28.96 -15.25
C ARG A 484 -37.07 30.00 -14.14
N LYS A 485 -36.65 31.21 -14.50
CA LYS A 485 -36.72 32.39 -13.64
C LYS A 485 -38.02 33.10 -13.90
#